data_AF-A0A0C9U1H7-F1
#
_entry.id   AF-A0A0C9U1H7-F1
#
_cell.length_a   1.000
_cell.length_b   1.000
_cell.length_c   1.000
_cell.angle_alpha   90.00
_cell.angle_beta   90.00
_cell.angle_gamma   90.00
#
_symmetry.space_group_name_H-M   'P 1'
#
loop_
_entity.id
_entity.type
_entity.pdbx_description
1 polymer ?
#
loop_
_entity_poly.entity_id
_entity_poly.type
_entity_poly.pdbx_seq_one_letter_code
_entity_poly.pdbx_strand_id
1 'polypeptide(L)'
;MRARANGAVLKRGKNFTAEVILPVSITPRIFRSAAAHLSSDLNGFLRSVGIALAVESCSNGVCPQPQSQLGDVLYAGPWNPVTAKPGYGYYQDFTVQISEYMPKGPAIFTLTHLCLLGVGWTSALSRIQERFGQDRLMESANAQQSWTCISLIGDGVRLEVMDFISFKLEYFNASKANVPHTPSVSPVPPVHQDHATGMDIERCKSIIALICKGTEASSLQGLDLKQIEFNDVSPREQEYIMNELDNFDQLAIRFTSFPDLNKITLTIPSFVHQAPINSIVSTLNQHICSIPHDATVVQVHIGTNTELQGESICSTPDITVTIETPDLNRATETLWVVECGFTQTRQQMMKKCERYITDHPTLCVLTMINLVEYPSLHTSLFYLLRHGPLTIGGNDLEFEMWITKPGEKIDLHNHDTMVYAVGSLHPKIDTGALDDILMKALGILRDWMVVAMDAVIKDEHQCDDGDDKVVDSHSQYRSNALAWSLLLEPLLWPVLSKAIAWDNDSPAPTKKLRRS
;
A
#
# COMPACT_ATOMS: atom_id res chain seq x y z
N MET A 1 -3.46 -8.28 -14.89
CA MET A 1 -3.27 -8.61 -16.33
C MET A 1 -4.57 -9.11 -16.98
N ARG A 2 -4.63 -9.25 -18.31
CA ARG A 2 -5.73 -9.96 -19.01
C ARG A 2 -5.16 -10.83 -20.11
N ALA A 3 -5.69 -12.03 -20.30
CA ALA A 3 -5.35 -12.88 -21.45
C ALA A 3 -6.56 -12.95 -22.40
N ARG A 4 -6.31 -12.83 -23.71
CA ARG A 4 -7.34 -13.02 -24.75
C ARG A 4 -6.93 -14.13 -25.69
N ALA A 5 -7.81 -15.11 -25.89
CA ALA A 5 -7.82 -15.92 -27.10
C ALA A 5 -8.76 -15.23 -28.09
N ASN A 6 -8.36 -15.10 -29.36
CA ASN A 6 -9.10 -14.34 -30.39
C ASN A 6 -10.44 -14.99 -30.81
N GLY A 7 -11.39 -15.15 -29.88
CA GLY A 7 -12.70 -15.77 -30.11
C GLY A 7 -12.63 -17.18 -30.69
N ALA A 8 -11.47 -17.82 -30.63
CA ALA A 8 -11.19 -19.06 -31.34
C ALA A 8 -11.63 -20.25 -30.50
N VAL A 9 -12.37 -21.17 -31.13
CA VAL A 9 -12.55 -22.52 -30.58
C VAL A 9 -11.20 -23.19 -30.53
N LEU A 10 -10.76 -23.49 -29.32
CA LEU A 10 -9.55 -24.23 -29.10
C LEU A 10 -9.73 -25.65 -29.64
N LYS A 11 -8.86 -26.05 -30.58
CA LYS A 11 -8.86 -27.38 -31.18
C LYS A 11 -7.66 -28.16 -30.64
N ARG A 12 -7.90 -29.40 -30.23
CA ARG A 12 -6.84 -30.36 -29.85
C ARG A 12 -5.74 -30.42 -30.91
N GLY A 13 -4.49 -30.44 -30.48
CA GLY A 13 -3.30 -30.48 -31.34
C GLY A 13 -3.08 -29.22 -32.17
N LYS A 14 -3.90 -28.17 -32.01
CA LYS A 14 -3.74 -26.91 -32.74
C LYS A 14 -3.16 -25.82 -31.84
N ASN A 15 -2.39 -24.96 -32.49
CA ASN A 15 -1.84 -23.77 -31.87
C ASN A 15 -2.90 -22.68 -31.83
N PHE A 16 -2.86 -21.86 -30.78
CA PHE A 16 -3.56 -20.59 -30.71
C PHE A 16 -2.65 -19.53 -30.08
N THR A 17 -2.98 -18.27 -30.33
CA THR A 17 -2.26 -17.14 -29.76
C THR A 17 -3.06 -16.55 -28.59
N ALA A 18 -2.41 -16.47 -27.43
CA ALA A 18 -2.91 -15.77 -26.26
C ALA A 18 -2.20 -14.41 -26.15
N GLU A 19 -2.96 -13.33 -26.20
CA GLU A 19 -2.46 -11.97 -25.97
C GLU A 19 -2.56 -11.66 -24.47
N VAL A 20 -1.41 -11.48 -23.80
CA VAL A 20 -1.34 -11.09 -22.39
C VAL A 20 -1.13 -9.58 -22.31
N ILE A 21 -2.12 -8.87 -21.77
CA ILE A 21 -2.11 -7.41 -21.61
C ILE A 21 -1.92 -7.05 -20.14
N LEU A 22 -0.95 -6.19 -19.85
CA LEU A 22 -0.88 -5.46 -18.58
C LEU A 22 -1.52 -4.08 -18.78
N PRO A 23 -2.76 -3.87 -18.29
CA PRO A 23 -3.41 -2.57 -18.44
C PRO A 23 -2.68 -1.50 -17.63
N VAL A 24 -2.68 -0.27 -18.17
CA VAL A 24 -2.02 0.92 -17.58
C VAL A 24 -2.55 1.24 -16.17
N SER A 25 -3.73 0.74 -15.81
CA SER A 25 -4.33 0.89 -14.48
C SER A 25 -3.71 -0.02 -13.41
N ILE A 26 -3.05 -1.12 -13.80
CA ILE A 26 -2.43 -2.10 -12.88
C ILE A 26 -0.92 -1.88 -12.77
N THR A 27 -0.28 -1.19 -13.73
CA THR A 27 1.02 -0.57 -13.47
C THR A 27 0.86 0.42 -12.31
N PRO A 28 1.54 0.23 -11.17
CA PRO A 28 1.51 1.20 -10.09
C PRO A 28 1.79 2.59 -10.66
N ARG A 29 1.10 3.64 -10.19
CA ARG A 29 1.17 4.99 -10.79
C ARG A 29 2.62 5.49 -11.00
N ILE A 30 3.56 4.99 -10.18
CA ILE A 30 5.01 5.21 -10.21
C ILE A 30 5.70 4.68 -11.50
N PHE A 31 5.14 3.69 -12.21
CA PHE A 31 5.75 3.06 -13.40
C PHE A 31 5.45 3.78 -14.73
N ARG A 32 4.69 4.88 -14.73
CA ARG A 32 4.24 5.52 -15.99
C ARG A 32 5.33 6.27 -16.77
N SER A 33 6.42 6.70 -16.14
CA SER A 33 7.45 7.53 -16.79
C SER A 33 8.76 6.79 -17.13
N ALA A 34 9.08 5.68 -16.46
CA ALA A 34 10.36 4.97 -16.68
C ALA A 34 10.41 4.14 -17.97
N ALA A 35 9.25 3.70 -18.47
CA ALA A 35 9.19 2.67 -19.49
C ALA A 35 9.21 3.17 -20.95
N ALA A 36 9.41 4.47 -21.17
CA ALA A 36 9.59 5.02 -22.51
C ALA A 36 11.06 5.07 -22.97
N HIS A 37 12.06 5.01 -22.08
CA HIS A 37 13.46 5.13 -22.53
C HIS A 37 14.58 4.42 -21.73
N LEU A 38 14.31 3.67 -20.66
CA LEU A 38 15.38 2.98 -19.93
C LEU A 38 15.11 1.48 -19.76
N SER A 39 15.95 0.72 -20.45
CA SER A 39 16.19 -0.71 -20.27
C SER A 39 16.75 -1.00 -18.86
N SER A 40 16.26 -2.10 -18.29
CA SER A 40 16.82 -2.96 -17.23
C SER A 40 17.02 -2.48 -15.78
N ASP A 41 17.32 -1.21 -15.47
CA ASP A 41 17.89 -0.91 -14.12
C ASP A 41 16.95 -0.27 -13.08
N LEU A 42 15.69 0.09 -13.41
CA LEU A 42 14.68 0.55 -12.43
C LEU A 42 13.82 -0.58 -11.83
N ASN A 43 14.10 -1.84 -12.17
CA ASN A 43 13.33 -3.04 -11.77
C ASN A 43 13.71 -3.62 -10.39
N GLY A 44 14.27 -2.82 -9.49
CA GLY A 44 14.83 -3.33 -8.23
C GLY A 44 13.80 -4.00 -7.31
N PHE A 45 12.61 -3.44 -7.15
CA PHE A 45 11.71 -3.91 -6.08
C PHE A 45 10.65 -4.93 -6.52
N LEU A 46 10.14 -4.84 -7.74
CA LEU A 46 9.17 -5.79 -8.29
C LEU A 46 9.70 -6.31 -9.61
N ARG A 47 10.32 -7.48 -9.57
CA ARG A 47 10.86 -8.13 -10.77
C ARG A 47 9.86 -9.17 -11.23
N SER A 48 9.21 -8.92 -12.36
CA SER A 48 8.44 -9.96 -13.05
C SER A 48 9.40 -11.11 -13.36
N VAL A 49 9.16 -12.27 -12.74
CA VAL A 49 9.95 -13.49 -12.98
C VAL A 49 9.52 -14.12 -14.28
N GLY A 50 8.21 -14.11 -14.52
CA GLY A 50 7.59 -14.75 -15.65
C GLY A 50 6.10 -14.90 -15.45
N ILE A 51 5.50 -15.60 -16.40
CA ILE A 51 4.10 -15.99 -16.35
C ILE A 51 3.97 -17.49 -16.57
N ALA A 52 2.84 -18.04 -16.13
CA ALA A 52 2.37 -19.35 -16.57
C ALA A 52 1.00 -19.21 -17.22
N LEU A 53 0.86 -19.81 -18.40
CA LEU A 53 -0.41 -19.97 -19.12
C LEU A 53 -0.80 -21.44 -19.00
N ALA A 54 -1.96 -21.70 -18.45
CA ALA A 54 -2.46 -23.06 -18.24
C ALA A 54 -3.91 -23.19 -18.66
N VAL A 55 -4.33 -24.43 -18.93
CA VAL A 55 -5.69 -24.75 -19.29
C VAL A 55 -6.15 -25.96 -18.48
N GLU A 56 -7.38 -25.92 -18.00
CA GLU A 56 -7.94 -27.01 -17.22
C GLU A 56 -9.32 -27.38 -17.75
N SER A 57 -9.58 -28.68 -17.91
CA SER A 57 -10.86 -29.17 -18.41
C SER A 57 -11.91 -29.15 -17.31
N CYS A 58 -13.10 -28.67 -17.63
CA CYS A 58 -14.19 -28.59 -16.65
C CYS A 58 -14.94 -29.92 -16.60
N SER A 59 -14.85 -30.61 -15.47
CA SER A 59 -15.55 -31.87 -15.26
C SER A 59 -17.04 -31.61 -15.08
N ASN A 60 -17.90 -32.25 -15.88
CA ASN A 60 -19.35 -32.06 -15.87
C ASN A 60 -19.80 -30.59 -16.05
N GLY A 61 -19.01 -29.80 -16.78
CA GLY A 61 -19.29 -28.37 -17.01
C GLY A 61 -18.94 -27.46 -15.82
N VAL A 62 -18.44 -28.02 -14.72
CA VAL A 62 -17.95 -27.25 -13.56
C VAL A 62 -16.44 -27.16 -13.65
N CYS A 63 -15.93 -25.93 -13.72
CA CYS A 63 -14.50 -25.68 -13.78
C CYS A 63 -13.95 -25.54 -12.35
N PRO A 64 -12.80 -26.14 -12.05
CA PRO A 64 -12.14 -25.93 -10.77
C PRO A 64 -11.66 -24.48 -10.64
N GLN A 65 -11.59 -23.99 -9.40
CA GLN A 65 -11.10 -22.66 -9.11
C GLN A 65 -9.58 -22.62 -9.39
N PRO A 66 -9.05 -21.63 -10.13
CA PRO A 66 -7.63 -21.65 -10.49
C PRO A 66 -6.63 -21.54 -9.33
N GLN A 67 -7.09 -21.13 -8.14
CA GLN A 67 -6.31 -21.20 -6.91
C GLN A 67 -6.15 -22.64 -6.38
N SER A 68 -7.06 -23.55 -6.74
CA SER A 68 -7.04 -24.96 -6.30
C SER A 68 -6.21 -25.86 -7.24
N GLN A 69 -6.19 -25.55 -8.53
CA GLN A 69 -5.40 -26.25 -9.52
C GLN A 69 -5.13 -25.34 -10.73
N LEU A 70 -3.87 -25.32 -11.17
CA LEU A 70 -3.45 -24.50 -12.31
C LEU A 70 -3.89 -25.09 -13.65
N GLY A 71 -3.93 -26.42 -13.76
CA GLY A 71 -4.21 -27.17 -14.98
C GLY A 71 -2.97 -27.60 -15.75
N ASP A 72 -3.19 -28.02 -17.00
CA ASP A 72 -2.14 -28.34 -17.96
C ASP A 72 -1.42 -27.04 -18.36
N VAL A 73 -0.18 -26.88 -17.93
CA VAL A 73 0.66 -25.72 -18.26
C VAL A 73 1.05 -25.76 -19.73
N LEU A 74 0.57 -24.79 -20.50
CA LEU A 74 0.88 -24.63 -21.93
C LEU A 74 2.13 -23.78 -22.16
N TYR A 75 2.44 -22.88 -21.24
CA TYR A 75 3.63 -22.04 -21.26
C TYR A 75 4.02 -21.68 -19.83
N ALA A 76 5.31 -21.74 -19.52
CA ALA A 76 5.90 -21.17 -18.32
C ALA A 76 7.24 -20.54 -18.68
N GLY A 77 7.38 -19.24 -18.49
CA GLY A 77 8.60 -18.55 -18.90
C GLY A 77 8.56 -17.03 -18.72
N PRO A 78 9.63 -16.34 -19.16
CA PRO A 78 9.77 -14.90 -19.01
C PRO A 78 8.65 -14.12 -19.69
N TRP A 79 8.22 -13.03 -19.05
CA TRP A 79 7.29 -12.07 -19.62
C TRP A 79 8.08 -10.80 -20.01
N ASN A 80 8.27 -10.62 -21.31
CA ASN A 80 9.01 -9.53 -21.95
C ASN A 80 8.06 -8.74 -22.83
N PRO A 81 7.17 -7.93 -22.25
CA PRO A 81 6.13 -7.29 -23.02
C PRO A 81 6.68 -6.16 -23.87
N VAL A 82 6.00 -5.94 -25.00
CA VAL A 82 6.22 -4.81 -25.90
C VAL A 82 5.13 -3.77 -25.69
N THR A 83 5.43 -2.51 -25.98
CA THR A 83 4.45 -1.42 -25.90
C THR A 83 3.45 -1.54 -27.06
N ALA A 84 2.15 -1.70 -26.76
CA ALA A 84 1.10 -1.86 -27.78
C ALA A 84 1.00 -0.65 -28.70
N LYS A 85 0.77 0.51 -28.08
CA LYS A 85 0.74 1.89 -28.62
C LYS A 85 0.84 2.84 -27.42
N PRO A 86 1.26 4.11 -27.60
CA PRO A 86 1.17 5.10 -26.53
C PRO A 86 -0.23 5.12 -25.89
N GLY A 87 -0.31 4.93 -24.57
CA GLY A 87 -1.56 4.92 -23.80
C GLY A 87 -2.31 3.57 -23.69
N TYR A 88 -1.89 2.51 -24.40
CA TYR A 88 -2.60 1.21 -24.40
C TYR A 88 -1.99 0.15 -23.46
N GLY A 89 -0.84 0.46 -22.82
CA GLY A 89 -0.14 -0.43 -21.91
C GLY A 89 0.83 -1.39 -22.61
N TYR A 90 1.19 -2.45 -21.89
CA TYR A 90 2.17 -3.45 -22.30
C TYR A 90 1.46 -4.74 -22.69
N TYR A 91 1.92 -5.39 -23.76
CA TYR A 91 1.35 -6.67 -24.21
C TYR A 91 2.43 -7.63 -24.68
N GLN A 92 2.12 -8.93 -24.65
CA GLN A 92 2.95 -9.96 -25.27
C GLN A 92 2.06 -11.08 -25.80
N ASP A 93 2.35 -11.51 -27.02
CA ASP A 93 1.66 -12.63 -27.66
C ASP A 93 2.39 -13.95 -27.40
N PHE A 94 1.64 -14.96 -26.97
CA PHE A 94 2.14 -16.31 -26.73
C PHE A 94 1.44 -17.29 -27.67
N THR A 95 2.21 -17.98 -28.51
CA THR A 95 1.66 -19.08 -29.33
C THR A 95 1.86 -20.39 -28.58
N VAL A 96 0.76 -21.01 -28.18
CA VAL A 96 0.76 -22.24 -27.38
C VAL A 96 -0.11 -23.30 -28.04
N GLN A 97 0.18 -24.58 -27.78
CA GLN A 97 -0.52 -25.72 -28.37
C GLN A 97 -1.42 -26.40 -27.33
N ILE A 98 -2.66 -26.69 -27.70
CA ILE A 98 -3.54 -27.52 -26.87
C ILE A 98 -3.17 -28.99 -27.04
N SER A 99 -2.95 -29.70 -25.93
CA SER A 99 -2.68 -31.13 -25.94
C SER A 99 -3.72 -31.92 -26.73
N GLU A 100 -3.26 -32.89 -27.53
CA GLU A 100 -4.15 -33.78 -28.28
C GLU A 100 -5.02 -34.65 -27.37
N TYR A 101 -4.59 -34.84 -26.12
CA TYR A 101 -5.24 -35.69 -25.12
C TYR A 101 -6.24 -34.95 -24.22
N MET A 102 -6.28 -33.62 -24.28
CA MET A 102 -7.18 -32.81 -23.44
C MET A 102 -8.65 -33.19 -23.63
N PRO A 103 -9.43 -33.53 -22.59
CA PRO A 103 -10.85 -33.86 -22.69
C PRO A 103 -11.67 -32.85 -23.53
N LYS A 104 -12.67 -33.35 -24.27
CA LYS A 104 -13.57 -32.44 -25.02
C LYS A 104 -14.55 -31.85 -24.01
N GLY A 105 -14.78 -30.55 -24.09
CA GLY A 105 -15.75 -29.87 -23.25
C GLY A 105 -15.33 -28.45 -22.92
N PRO A 106 -16.07 -27.78 -22.03
CA PRO A 106 -15.65 -26.51 -21.45
C PRO A 106 -14.30 -26.67 -20.76
N ALA A 107 -13.48 -25.64 -20.86
CA ALA A 107 -12.19 -25.54 -20.18
C ALA A 107 -12.01 -24.11 -19.68
N ILE A 108 -11.21 -23.95 -18.62
CA ILE A 108 -10.79 -22.65 -18.11
C ILE A 108 -9.35 -22.40 -18.54
N PHE A 109 -9.07 -21.16 -18.97
CA PHE A 109 -7.73 -20.71 -19.29
C PHE A 109 -7.24 -19.77 -18.19
N THR A 110 -6.10 -20.11 -17.59
CA THR A 110 -5.56 -19.43 -16.42
C THR A 110 -4.24 -18.74 -16.79
N LEU A 111 -4.15 -17.46 -16.43
CA LEU A 111 -2.90 -16.70 -16.42
C LEU A 111 -2.45 -16.54 -14.97
N THR A 112 -1.24 -17.02 -14.67
CA THR A 112 -0.55 -16.78 -13.41
C THR A 112 0.62 -15.84 -13.67
N HIS A 113 0.70 -14.74 -12.92
CA HIS A 113 1.82 -13.81 -13.00
C HIS A 113 2.68 -13.94 -11.74
N LEU A 114 3.98 -14.18 -11.95
CA LEU A 114 4.95 -14.37 -10.87
C LEU A 114 5.81 -13.12 -10.77
N CYS A 115 5.78 -12.49 -9.58
CA CYS A 115 6.57 -11.33 -9.27
C CYS A 115 7.46 -11.66 -8.07
N LEU A 116 8.73 -11.30 -8.17
CA LEU A 116 9.57 -11.21 -6.98
C LEU A 116 9.41 -9.82 -6.39
N LEU A 117 9.06 -9.78 -5.11
CA LEU A 117 9.10 -8.57 -4.30
C LEU A 117 10.43 -8.55 -3.54
N GLY A 118 11.16 -7.43 -3.58
CA GLY A 118 12.35 -7.21 -2.75
C GLY A 118 13.72 -7.55 -3.36
N VAL A 119 13.85 -7.81 -4.67
CA VAL A 119 15.15 -8.21 -5.31
C VAL A 119 16.19 -7.08 -5.40
N GLY A 120 15.88 -5.90 -4.87
CA GLY A 120 16.65 -4.68 -5.06
C GLY A 120 17.92 -4.61 -4.23
N TRP A 121 18.03 -5.45 -3.19
CA TRP A 121 19.14 -5.36 -2.23
C TRP A 121 20.29 -6.31 -2.56
N THR A 122 20.03 -7.48 -3.15
CA THR A 122 21.07 -8.48 -3.44
C THR A 122 21.75 -8.29 -4.80
N SER A 123 21.11 -7.61 -5.75
CA SER A 123 21.67 -7.34 -7.09
C SER A 123 22.91 -6.42 -7.06
N ALA A 124 23.05 -5.60 -6.00
CA ALA A 124 24.25 -4.81 -5.75
C ALA A 124 25.43 -5.68 -5.25
N LEU A 125 25.13 -6.77 -4.53
CA LEU A 125 26.12 -7.72 -4.04
C LEU A 125 26.66 -8.61 -5.16
N SER A 126 25.81 -9.06 -6.10
CA SER A 126 26.25 -9.94 -7.18
C SER A 126 27.22 -9.27 -8.17
N ARG A 127 27.12 -7.95 -8.39
CA ARG A 127 28.09 -7.18 -9.21
C ARG A 127 29.45 -7.00 -8.52
N ILE A 128 29.53 -7.16 -7.20
CA ILE A 128 30.79 -7.17 -6.44
C ILE A 128 31.36 -8.59 -6.39
N GLN A 129 30.50 -9.61 -6.36
CA GLN A 129 30.91 -11.01 -6.35
C GLN A 129 31.47 -11.47 -7.71
N GLU A 130 31.04 -10.89 -8.83
CA GLU A 130 31.69 -11.08 -10.14
C GLU A 130 33.15 -10.55 -10.20
N ARG A 131 33.59 -9.71 -9.25
CA ARG A 131 35.00 -9.32 -9.10
C ARG A 131 35.84 -10.31 -8.29
N PHE A 132 35.22 -11.34 -7.68
CA PHE A 132 35.91 -12.35 -6.88
C PHE A 132 35.36 -13.76 -7.17
N GLY A 133 35.85 -14.36 -8.24
CA GLY A 133 36.00 -15.81 -8.46
C GLY A 133 34.82 -16.74 -8.17
N GLN A 134 34.17 -17.23 -9.24
CA GLN A 134 33.22 -18.34 -9.21
C GLN A 134 33.92 -19.69 -9.01
N ASP A 135 33.41 -20.52 -8.10
CA ASP A 135 33.42 -21.98 -8.28
C ASP A 135 32.26 -22.66 -7.52
N ARG A 136 31.48 -23.44 -8.30
CA ARG A 136 30.51 -24.49 -7.93
C ARG A 136 29.14 -24.09 -7.35
N LEU A 137 28.08 -24.47 -8.07
CA LEU A 137 27.00 -25.37 -7.62
C LEU A 137 25.98 -25.59 -8.76
N MET A 138 25.92 -26.80 -9.31
CA MET A 138 24.84 -27.31 -10.17
C MET A 138 24.80 -28.84 -9.97
N GLU A 139 23.86 -29.33 -9.15
CA GLU A 139 23.31 -30.70 -9.25
C GLU A 139 22.20 -30.91 -8.20
N SER A 140 20.93 -31.02 -8.66
CA SER A 140 20.00 -32.13 -8.38
C SER A 140 18.54 -31.65 -8.47
N ALA A 141 17.88 -32.01 -9.58
CA ALA A 141 16.42 -32.00 -9.69
C ALA A 141 16.00 -33.41 -10.13
N ASN A 142 15.49 -34.20 -9.18
CA ASN A 142 14.69 -35.40 -9.43
C ASN A 142 14.07 -35.86 -8.11
N ALA A 143 12.82 -35.46 -7.86
CA ALA A 143 11.86 -36.25 -7.07
C ALA A 143 10.44 -35.70 -7.26
N GLN A 144 9.54 -36.62 -7.55
CA GLN A 144 8.12 -36.49 -7.78
C GLN A 144 7.39 -36.50 -6.43
N GLN A 145 6.73 -35.41 -6.02
CA GLN A 145 5.70 -35.42 -4.96
C GLN A 145 4.95 -34.08 -4.87
N SER A 146 3.61 -34.17 -4.88
CA SER A 146 2.62 -33.28 -4.24
C SER A 146 2.92 -31.77 -4.18
N TRP A 147 2.29 -30.99 -5.07
CA TRP A 147 2.43 -29.52 -5.09
C TRP A 147 1.37 -28.84 -4.21
N THR A 148 1.82 -28.31 -3.08
CA THR A 148 1.14 -27.27 -2.30
C THR A 148 2.14 -26.11 -2.20
N CYS A 149 1.70 -24.87 -2.46
CA CYS A 149 2.45 -23.61 -2.35
C CYS A 149 3.99 -23.75 -2.18
N ILE A 150 4.74 -23.66 -3.27
CA ILE A 150 6.21 -23.71 -3.20
C ILE A 150 6.72 -22.37 -2.65
N SER A 151 7.17 -22.38 -1.41
CA SER A 151 8.11 -21.39 -0.89
C SER A 151 9.53 -21.93 -1.10
N LEU A 152 10.25 -21.43 -2.12
CA LEU A 152 11.69 -21.69 -2.25
C LEU A 152 12.42 -20.60 -1.48
N ILE A 153 12.86 -20.92 -0.27
CA ILE A 153 13.69 -20.03 0.55
C ILE A 153 15.15 -20.40 0.29
N GLY A 154 15.83 -19.55 -0.49
CA GLY A 154 17.28 -19.51 -0.61
C GLY A 154 17.72 -18.05 -0.51
N ASP A 155 18.60 -17.74 0.43
CA ASP A 155 19.33 -16.46 0.58
C ASP A 155 18.51 -15.16 0.47
N GLY A 156 17.35 -15.10 1.15
CA GLY A 156 16.64 -13.84 1.38
C GLY A 156 15.75 -13.33 0.24
N VAL A 157 15.37 -14.18 -0.73
CA VAL A 157 14.45 -13.84 -1.81
C VAL A 157 13.11 -14.59 -1.62
N ARG A 158 12.01 -13.85 -1.50
CA ARG A 158 10.64 -14.40 -1.40
C ARG A 158 9.92 -14.28 -2.74
N LEU A 159 9.39 -15.41 -3.22
CA LEU A 159 8.59 -15.46 -4.44
C LEU A 159 7.11 -15.42 -4.08
N GLU A 160 6.39 -14.40 -4.53
CA GLU A 160 4.96 -14.25 -4.29
C GLU A 160 4.18 -14.37 -5.60
N VAL A 161 3.11 -15.15 -5.55
CA VAL A 161 2.11 -15.22 -6.63
C VAL A 161 1.11 -14.11 -6.39
N MET A 162 1.26 -12.99 -7.09
CA MET A 162 0.45 -11.80 -6.79
C MET A 162 -0.95 -11.85 -7.41
N ASP A 163 -1.14 -12.57 -8.52
CA ASP A 163 -2.41 -12.55 -9.25
C ASP A 163 -2.78 -13.94 -9.84
N PHE A 164 -4.00 -14.39 -9.57
CA PHE A 164 -4.69 -15.43 -10.34
C PHE A 164 -5.79 -14.78 -11.16
N ILE A 165 -5.66 -14.85 -12.49
CA ILE A 165 -6.66 -14.27 -13.38
C ILE A 165 -7.22 -15.38 -14.26
N SER A 166 -8.52 -15.58 -14.10
CA SER A 166 -9.26 -16.72 -14.66
C SER A 166 -10.36 -16.19 -15.56
N PHE A 167 -10.43 -16.70 -16.79
CA PHE A 167 -11.50 -16.34 -17.71
C PHE A 167 -12.20 -17.60 -18.20
N LYS A 168 -13.53 -17.58 -18.13
CA LYS A 168 -14.39 -18.58 -18.75
C LYS A 168 -14.52 -18.24 -20.23
N LEU A 169 -14.11 -19.14 -21.10
CA LEU A 169 -14.25 -18.98 -22.55
C LEU A 169 -15.67 -19.38 -22.96
N GLU A 170 -16.50 -18.39 -23.28
CA GLU A 170 -17.82 -18.57 -23.90
C GLU A 170 -17.92 -17.79 -25.22
N TYR A 171 -18.76 -18.29 -26.12
CA TYR A 171 -18.61 -18.21 -27.58
C TYR A 171 -19.47 -17.08 -28.18
N PHE A 172 -18.91 -15.93 -28.63
CA PHE A 172 -19.68 -14.93 -29.40
C PHE A 172 -18.81 -14.08 -30.36
N ASN A 173 -19.44 -13.58 -31.43
CA ASN A 173 -18.84 -13.07 -32.67
C ASN A 173 -19.45 -11.69 -33.02
N ALA A 174 -18.66 -10.61 -33.17
CA ALA A 174 -19.04 -9.36 -33.89
C ALA A 174 -17.94 -8.26 -33.88
N SER A 175 -18.14 -7.28 -34.78
CA SER A 175 -17.21 -6.45 -35.56
C SER A 175 -16.85 -5.04 -35.03
N LYS A 176 -15.79 -4.45 -35.62
CA LYS A 176 -15.12 -3.16 -35.35
C LYS A 176 -15.90 -1.89 -35.76
N ALA A 177 -15.64 -0.77 -35.05
CA ALA A 177 -15.94 0.60 -35.46
C ALA A 177 -14.77 1.57 -35.19
N ASN A 178 -14.67 2.62 -36.02
CA ASN A 178 -13.58 3.61 -36.17
C ASN A 178 -13.62 4.78 -35.17
N VAL A 179 -12.48 5.46 -35.01
CA VAL A 179 -12.22 6.63 -34.15
C VAL A 179 -12.02 7.90 -35.01
N PRO A 180 -12.49 9.10 -34.58
CA PRO A 180 -12.13 10.37 -35.21
C PRO A 180 -11.14 11.24 -34.40
N HIS A 181 -10.51 12.18 -35.12
CA HIS A 181 -9.39 13.06 -34.76
C HIS A 181 -9.71 14.23 -33.81
N THR A 182 -8.68 14.69 -33.09
CA THR A 182 -8.63 15.94 -32.29
C THR A 182 -7.69 16.98 -32.92
N PRO A 183 -7.95 18.30 -32.78
CA PRO A 183 -7.06 19.36 -33.26
C PRO A 183 -6.22 20.04 -32.15
N SER A 184 -5.13 20.67 -32.60
CA SER A 184 -4.00 21.27 -31.87
C SER A 184 -4.23 22.75 -31.51
N VAL A 185 -3.68 23.21 -30.38
CA VAL A 185 -3.60 24.63 -29.95
C VAL A 185 -2.14 24.99 -29.62
N SER A 186 -1.70 26.17 -30.05
CA SER A 186 -0.35 26.73 -29.85
C SER A 186 -0.29 27.78 -28.73
N PRO A 187 0.90 28.02 -28.11
CA PRO A 187 1.02 28.72 -26.83
C PRO A 187 1.41 30.21 -26.93
N VAL A 188 1.12 30.96 -25.86
CA VAL A 188 1.39 32.39 -25.64
C VAL A 188 2.65 32.56 -24.76
N PRO A 189 3.51 33.59 -24.98
CA PRO A 189 4.76 33.79 -24.23
C PRO A 189 4.61 34.62 -22.93
N PRO A 190 5.59 34.58 -22.00
CA PRO A 190 5.40 34.94 -20.60
C PRO A 190 5.73 36.40 -20.25
N VAL A 191 5.16 36.84 -19.12
CA VAL A 191 5.14 38.20 -18.55
C VAL A 191 6.14 38.35 -17.38
N HIS A 192 6.53 39.61 -17.14
CA HIS A 192 7.46 40.20 -16.16
C HIS A 192 7.21 39.89 -14.66
N GLN A 193 8.30 39.94 -13.87
CA GLN A 193 8.35 39.83 -12.40
C GLN A 193 7.70 41.04 -11.70
N ASP A 194 6.87 40.77 -10.69
CA ASP A 194 6.12 41.76 -9.91
C ASP A 194 6.67 41.82 -8.47
N HIS A 195 7.24 42.96 -8.08
CA HIS A 195 7.96 43.15 -6.79
C HIS A 195 7.03 43.48 -5.61
N ALA A 196 5.71 43.52 -5.80
CA ALA A 196 4.77 44.01 -4.79
C ALA A 196 4.39 42.97 -3.71
N THR A 197 4.69 41.68 -3.90
CA THR A 197 4.12 40.60 -3.08
C THR A 197 5.03 40.08 -1.96
N GLY A 198 6.31 40.48 -1.91
CA GLY A 198 7.28 40.03 -0.91
C GLY A 198 7.64 38.54 -0.99
N MET A 199 7.21 37.85 -2.04
CA MET A 199 7.46 36.43 -2.28
C MET A 199 8.67 36.28 -3.21
N ASP A 200 9.69 35.52 -2.80
CA ASP A 200 10.84 35.22 -3.65
C ASP A 200 10.52 34.05 -4.59
N ILE A 201 9.89 34.39 -5.72
CA ILE A 201 9.47 33.42 -6.74
C ILE A 201 10.66 32.57 -7.23
N GLU A 202 11.85 33.15 -7.34
CA GLU A 202 13.03 32.42 -7.83
C GLU A 202 13.55 31.42 -6.79
N ARG A 203 13.44 31.74 -5.50
CA ARG A 203 13.65 30.77 -4.42
C ARG A 203 12.63 29.64 -4.47
N CYS A 204 11.34 29.93 -4.62
CA CYS A 204 10.30 28.90 -4.74
C CYS A 204 10.58 27.96 -5.93
N LYS A 205 10.86 28.52 -7.10
CA LYS A 205 11.25 27.73 -8.29
C LYS A 205 12.49 26.90 -8.05
N SER A 206 13.48 27.43 -7.33
CA SER A 206 14.70 26.70 -6.99
C SER A 206 14.42 25.52 -6.05
N ILE A 207 13.53 25.70 -5.07
CA ILE A 207 13.04 24.62 -4.20
C ILE A 207 12.34 23.57 -5.06
N ILE A 208 11.34 23.93 -5.86
CA ILE A 208 10.60 23.01 -6.75
C ILE A 208 11.56 22.26 -7.69
N ALA A 209 12.55 22.94 -8.27
CA ALA A 209 13.54 22.31 -9.13
C ALA A 209 14.42 21.30 -8.38
N LEU A 210 14.79 21.58 -7.12
CA LEU A 210 15.52 20.63 -6.27
C LEU A 210 14.67 19.40 -5.98
N ILE A 211 13.37 19.59 -5.74
CA ILE A 211 12.40 18.53 -5.48
C ILE A 211 12.30 17.60 -6.69
N CYS A 212 12.04 18.16 -7.88
CA CYS A 212 11.93 17.39 -9.12
C CYS A 212 13.22 16.62 -9.44
N LYS A 213 14.39 17.27 -9.25
CA LYS A 213 15.69 16.60 -9.40
C LYS A 213 15.90 15.50 -8.36
N GLY A 214 15.46 15.71 -7.12
CA GLY A 214 15.54 14.72 -6.05
C GLY A 214 14.76 13.45 -6.36
N THR A 215 13.58 13.57 -6.98
CA THR A 215 12.82 12.40 -7.45
C THR A 215 13.46 11.68 -8.61
N GLU A 216 14.08 12.40 -9.55
CA GLU A 216 14.85 11.79 -10.62
C GLU A 216 16.11 11.09 -10.08
N ALA A 217 16.80 11.69 -9.11
CA ALA A 217 18.04 11.19 -8.53
C ALA A 217 17.83 10.08 -7.49
N SER A 218 16.70 10.05 -6.77
CA SER A 218 16.33 8.92 -5.89
C SER A 218 16.11 7.64 -6.70
N SER A 219 15.83 7.77 -8.00
CA SER A 219 15.81 6.67 -8.96
C SER A 219 17.23 6.20 -9.37
N LEU A 220 18.25 7.03 -9.14
CA LEU A 220 19.66 6.84 -9.50
C LEU A 220 20.53 6.75 -8.24
N GLN A 221 20.46 5.59 -7.58
CA GLN A 221 21.39 5.07 -6.55
C GLN A 221 22.54 6.01 -6.12
N GLY A 222 22.38 6.75 -5.01
CA GLY A 222 23.53 7.37 -4.34
C GLY A 222 23.26 8.57 -3.42
N LEU A 223 22.09 9.21 -3.52
CA LEU A 223 21.73 10.29 -2.61
C LEU A 223 20.73 9.78 -1.56
N ASP A 224 21.15 9.77 -0.29
CA ASP A 224 20.31 9.46 0.87
C ASP A 224 19.37 10.65 1.18
N LEU A 225 18.55 11.05 0.19
CA LEU A 225 17.55 12.12 0.31
C LEU A 225 16.30 11.57 1.00
N LYS A 226 16.50 11.06 2.20
CA LYS A 226 15.47 10.54 3.08
C LYS A 226 14.54 11.65 3.59
N GLN A 227 15.11 12.84 3.80
CA GLN A 227 14.37 14.03 4.23
C GLN A 227 15.13 15.30 3.82
N ILE A 228 14.40 16.32 3.36
CA ILE A 228 14.96 17.65 3.07
C ILE A 228 14.15 18.68 3.86
N GLU A 229 14.83 19.59 4.53
CA GLU A 229 14.19 20.68 5.28
C GLU A 229 14.56 22.02 4.67
N PHE A 230 13.57 22.89 4.49
CA PHE A 230 13.74 24.28 4.10
C PHE A 230 13.22 25.16 5.22
N ASN A 231 14.11 25.96 5.81
CA ASN A 231 13.77 26.96 6.82
C ASN A 231 13.58 28.33 6.16
N ASP A 232 12.98 29.26 6.90
CA ASP A 232 12.72 30.64 6.48
C ASP A 232 11.88 30.74 5.19
N VAL A 233 10.96 29.79 4.98
CA VAL A 233 9.99 29.82 3.86
C VAL A 233 8.69 30.40 4.39
N SER A 234 8.32 31.59 3.94
CA SER A 234 7.12 32.30 4.38
C SER A 234 5.84 31.53 4.02
N PRO A 235 4.71 31.70 4.74
CA PRO A 235 3.47 30.96 4.44
C PRO A 235 2.99 31.11 3.00
N ARG A 236 3.20 32.28 2.37
CA ARG A 236 2.88 32.50 0.94
C ARG A 236 3.78 31.70 0.00
N GLU A 237 5.07 31.62 0.30
CA GLU A 237 5.98 30.77 -0.46
C GLU A 237 5.63 29.28 -0.27
N GLN A 238 5.21 28.88 0.94
CA GLN A 238 4.76 27.52 1.21
C GLN A 238 3.51 27.17 0.39
N GLU A 239 2.49 28.03 0.40
CA GLU A 239 1.28 27.90 -0.40
C GLU A 239 1.60 27.85 -1.91
N TYR A 240 2.48 28.73 -2.39
CA TYR A 240 2.93 28.71 -3.79
C TYR A 240 3.61 27.39 -4.16
N ILE A 241 4.55 26.92 -3.31
CA ILE A 241 5.25 25.65 -3.55
C ILE A 241 4.29 24.46 -3.55
N MET A 242 3.34 24.39 -2.60
CA MET A 242 2.34 23.33 -2.55
C MET A 242 1.46 23.32 -3.80
N ASN A 243 0.89 24.47 -4.17
CA ASN A 243 0.05 24.60 -5.37
C ASN A 243 0.79 24.22 -6.66
N GLU A 244 2.07 24.58 -6.78
CA GLU A 244 2.87 24.18 -7.93
C GLU A 244 3.13 22.68 -7.93
N LEU A 245 3.43 22.09 -6.76
CA LEU A 245 3.68 20.66 -6.59
C LEU A 245 2.44 19.78 -6.82
N ASP A 246 1.24 20.27 -6.53
CA ASP A 246 -0.02 19.57 -6.81
C ASP A 246 -0.22 19.31 -8.31
N ASN A 247 0.37 20.15 -9.18
CA ASN A 247 0.38 19.89 -10.62
C ASN A 247 1.26 18.68 -11.01
N PHE A 248 2.08 18.18 -10.07
CA PHE A 248 2.93 17.02 -10.23
C PHE A 248 2.36 15.82 -9.48
N ASP A 249 1.17 15.37 -9.90
CA ASP A 249 0.44 14.14 -9.49
C ASP A 249 1.29 12.83 -9.39
N GLN A 250 2.55 12.86 -9.82
CA GLN A 250 3.44 11.71 -9.96
C GLN A 250 4.57 11.68 -8.93
N LEU A 251 4.79 12.76 -8.16
CA LEU A 251 5.86 12.78 -7.17
C LEU A 251 5.39 12.01 -5.93
N ALA A 252 6.03 10.86 -5.65
CA ALA A 252 5.88 10.17 -4.38
C ALA A 252 6.66 10.93 -3.29
N ILE A 253 6.35 12.20 -3.08
CA ILE A 253 6.98 13.06 -2.08
C ILE A 253 5.89 13.51 -1.13
N ARG A 254 6.18 13.44 0.16
CA ARG A 254 5.30 13.96 1.19
C ARG A 254 5.75 15.32 1.64
N PHE A 255 4.80 16.22 1.71
CA PHE A 255 5.01 17.58 2.14
C PHE A 255 4.51 17.75 3.58
N THR A 256 5.23 18.55 4.36
CA THR A 256 4.80 19.00 5.67
C THR A 256 5.24 20.44 5.82
N SER A 257 4.27 21.34 5.87
CA SER A 257 4.43 22.76 6.16
C SER A 257 4.13 23.02 7.63
N PHE A 258 4.98 23.84 8.24
CA PHE A 258 4.80 24.45 9.54
C PHE A 258 4.76 25.97 9.33
N PRO A 259 3.57 26.56 9.12
CA PRO A 259 3.44 27.98 8.77
C PRO A 259 4.03 28.90 9.84
N ASP A 260 3.83 28.58 11.12
CA ASP A 260 4.32 29.33 12.26
C ASP A 260 5.86 29.30 12.41
N LEU A 261 6.48 28.22 11.94
CA LEU A 261 7.94 28.04 11.98
C LEU A 261 8.63 28.50 10.69
N ASN A 262 7.88 29.00 9.70
CA ASN A 262 8.37 29.27 8.35
C ASN A 262 9.19 28.09 7.78
N LYS A 263 8.69 26.86 7.97
CA LYS A 263 9.44 25.64 7.65
C LYS A 263 8.65 24.71 6.74
N ILE A 264 9.34 24.16 5.74
CA ILE A 264 8.87 23.04 4.92
C ILE A 264 9.76 21.83 5.17
N THR A 265 9.15 20.67 5.28
CA THR A 265 9.83 19.38 5.29
C THR A 265 9.31 18.51 4.15
N LEU A 266 10.24 17.91 3.42
CA LEU A 266 9.95 16.94 2.37
C LEU A 266 10.46 15.58 2.79
N THR A 267 9.62 14.57 2.61
CA THR A 267 9.97 13.18 2.91
C THR A 267 9.66 12.32 1.69
N ILE A 268 10.61 11.48 1.30
CA ILE A 268 10.38 10.48 0.26
C ILE A 268 10.07 9.17 0.99
N PRO A 269 8.81 8.70 0.99
CA PRO A 269 8.46 7.44 1.64
C PRO A 269 9.20 6.28 0.96
N SER A 270 9.79 5.42 1.78
CA SER A 270 10.42 4.19 1.30
C SER A 270 9.37 3.09 1.11
N PHE A 271 9.71 2.03 0.37
CA PHE A 271 8.82 0.86 0.28
C PHE A 271 8.59 0.17 1.63
N VAL A 272 9.63 0.13 2.47
CA VAL A 272 9.57 -0.40 3.84
C VAL A 272 8.56 0.37 4.67
N HIS A 273 8.47 1.68 4.43
CA HIS A 273 7.54 2.57 5.09
C HIS A 273 6.09 2.36 4.60
N GLN A 274 5.86 2.07 3.32
CA GLN A 274 4.50 1.86 2.77
C GLN A 274 3.87 0.49 3.09
N ALA A 275 4.68 -0.55 3.32
CA ALA A 275 4.18 -1.88 3.64
C ALA A 275 3.27 -1.94 4.89
N PRO A 276 3.68 -1.42 6.07
CA PRO A 276 2.82 -1.43 7.26
C PRO A 276 1.57 -0.58 7.07
N ILE A 277 1.66 0.52 6.33
CA ILE A 277 0.52 1.40 6.05
C ILE A 277 -0.57 0.66 5.28
N ASN A 278 -0.20 -0.01 4.18
CA ASN A 278 -1.15 -0.77 3.37
C ASN A 278 -1.83 -1.88 4.17
N SER A 279 -1.08 -2.55 5.06
CA SER A 279 -1.63 -3.55 5.97
C SER A 279 -2.66 -2.96 6.93
N ILE A 280 -2.33 -1.85 7.58
CA ILE A 280 -3.23 -1.18 8.54
C ILE A 280 -4.48 -0.72 7.81
N VAL A 281 -4.34 -0.07 6.65
CA VAL A 281 -5.47 0.42 5.85
C VAL A 281 -6.39 -0.71 5.41
N SER A 282 -5.84 -1.82 4.93
CA SER A 282 -6.65 -3.00 4.56
C SER A 282 -7.43 -3.54 5.76
N THR A 283 -6.79 -3.61 6.93
CA THR A 283 -7.39 -4.11 8.16
C THR A 283 -8.48 -3.17 8.66
N LEU A 284 -8.21 -1.86 8.70
CA LEU A 284 -9.18 -0.83 9.08
C LEU A 284 -10.39 -0.85 8.15
N ASN A 285 -10.20 -0.91 6.83
CA ASN A 285 -11.31 -1.00 5.88
C ASN A 285 -12.19 -2.22 6.16
N GLN A 286 -11.58 -3.38 6.36
CA GLN A 286 -12.33 -4.60 6.68
C GLN A 286 -13.15 -4.45 7.96
N HIS A 287 -12.60 -3.82 9.00
CA HIS A 287 -13.30 -3.66 10.28
C HIS A 287 -14.38 -2.57 10.24
N ILE A 288 -14.10 -1.43 9.64
CA ILE A 288 -15.09 -0.35 9.53
C ILE A 288 -16.29 -0.81 8.71
N CYS A 289 -16.06 -1.52 7.59
CA CYS A 289 -17.15 -2.11 6.80
C CYS A 289 -17.95 -3.17 7.56
N SER A 290 -17.40 -3.73 8.65
CA SER A 290 -18.12 -4.69 9.49
C SER A 290 -19.02 -4.01 10.53
N ILE A 291 -18.76 -2.75 10.91
CA ILE A 291 -19.59 -2.01 11.86
C ILE A 291 -20.94 -1.70 11.18
N PRO A 292 -22.09 -2.15 11.72
CA PRO A 292 -23.38 -1.81 11.14
C PRO A 292 -23.66 -0.33 11.33
N HIS A 293 -23.90 0.36 10.23
CA HIS A 293 -24.34 1.74 10.19
C HIS A 293 -25.10 1.98 8.89
N ASP A 294 -25.85 3.08 8.84
CA ASP A 294 -26.41 3.56 7.58
C ASP A 294 -25.37 4.47 6.89
N ALA A 295 -24.77 3.98 5.80
CA ALA A 295 -23.76 4.69 5.04
C ALA A 295 -24.28 5.95 4.32
N THR A 296 -25.61 6.13 4.24
CA THR A 296 -26.22 7.37 3.74
C THR A 296 -26.18 8.48 4.79
N VAL A 297 -26.24 8.10 6.07
CA VAL A 297 -26.29 9.01 7.22
C VAL A 297 -24.87 9.33 7.74
N VAL A 298 -24.02 8.31 7.84
CA VAL A 298 -22.64 8.43 8.33
C VAL A 298 -21.70 7.77 7.35
N GLN A 299 -20.77 8.53 6.81
CA GLN A 299 -19.69 8.03 5.95
C GLN A 299 -18.38 8.04 6.72
N VAL A 300 -17.67 6.93 6.68
CA VAL A 300 -16.33 6.82 7.28
C VAL A 300 -15.32 6.66 6.16
N HIS A 301 -14.38 7.59 6.06
CA HIS A 301 -13.36 7.59 5.01
C HIS A 301 -12.00 7.26 5.62
N ILE A 302 -11.31 6.27 5.06
CA ILE A 302 -9.90 6.01 5.37
C ILE A 302 -9.06 6.63 4.24
N GLY A 303 -8.46 7.77 4.53
CA GLY A 303 -7.53 8.45 3.65
C GLY A 303 -6.11 7.91 3.86
N THR A 304 -5.39 7.68 2.77
CA THR A 304 -3.93 7.47 2.81
C THR A 304 -3.28 8.57 2.01
N ASN A 305 -2.22 9.17 2.55
CA ASN A 305 -1.58 10.31 1.89
C ASN A 305 -2.58 11.44 1.57
N THR A 306 -3.58 11.63 2.44
CA THR A 306 -4.56 12.72 2.32
C THR A 306 -4.02 13.92 3.07
N GLU A 307 -4.08 15.10 2.45
CA GLU A 307 -3.68 16.33 3.12
C GLU A 307 -4.62 16.62 4.30
N LEU A 308 -4.00 16.95 5.43
CA LEU A 308 -4.66 17.37 6.64
C LEU A 308 -4.22 18.82 6.91
N GLN A 309 -5.16 19.74 6.75
CA GLN A 309 -4.95 21.17 6.91
C GLN A 309 -5.40 21.61 8.31
N GLY A 310 -4.52 22.35 8.98
CA GLY A 310 -4.78 23.01 10.25
C GLY A 310 -4.09 24.38 10.31
N GLU A 311 -4.42 25.18 11.33
CA GLU A 311 -3.84 26.51 11.49
C GLU A 311 -2.32 26.47 11.76
N SER A 312 -1.86 25.42 12.45
CA SER A 312 -0.47 25.27 12.89
C SER A 312 0.30 24.21 12.11
N ILE A 313 -0.37 23.36 11.32
CA ILE A 313 0.27 22.39 10.43
C ILE A 313 -0.55 22.18 9.15
N CYS A 314 0.13 22.17 8.01
CA CYS A 314 -0.42 21.59 6.78
C CYS A 314 0.46 20.41 6.38
N SER A 315 -0.08 19.20 6.43
CA SER A 315 0.76 18.02 6.14
C SER A 315 -0.05 16.85 5.63
N THR A 316 0.66 15.83 5.17
CA THR A 316 0.05 14.60 4.69
C THR A 316 0.36 13.46 5.66
N PRO A 317 -0.51 13.17 6.65
CA PRO A 317 -0.35 11.98 7.48
C PRO A 317 -0.36 10.70 6.64
N ASP A 318 0.18 9.63 7.22
CA ASP A 318 0.21 8.33 6.56
C ASP A 318 -1.19 7.76 6.34
N ILE A 319 -2.01 7.81 7.39
CA ILE A 319 -3.41 7.39 7.38
C ILE A 319 -4.22 8.42 8.16
N THR A 320 -5.37 8.78 7.62
CA THR A 320 -6.41 9.53 8.31
C THR A 320 -7.71 8.73 8.27
N VAL A 321 -8.44 8.72 9.39
CA VAL A 321 -9.82 8.23 9.43
C VAL A 321 -10.72 9.40 9.77
N THR A 322 -11.61 9.73 8.84
CA THR A 322 -12.55 10.82 9.00
C THR A 322 -13.98 10.32 8.98
N ILE A 323 -14.88 11.08 9.61
CA ILE A 323 -16.32 10.87 9.55
C ILE A 323 -16.98 12.09 8.93
N GLU A 324 -17.94 11.81 8.05
CA GLU A 324 -18.79 12.79 7.42
C GLU A 324 -20.26 12.42 7.65
N THR A 325 -21.08 13.42 7.98
CA THR A 325 -22.54 13.29 8.10
C THR A 325 -23.18 14.21 7.06
N PRO A 326 -23.42 13.73 5.82
CA PRO A 326 -23.83 14.57 4.70
C PRO A 326 -25.08 15.42 5.00
N ASP A 327 -26.05 14.83 5.71
CA ASP A 327 -27.35 15.47 5.96
C ASP A 327 -27.28 16.64 6.96
N LEU A 328 -26.27 16.67 7.84
CA LEU A 328 -26.14 17.72 8.85
C LEU A 328 -25.34 18.93 8.39
N ASN A 329 -24.83 18.94 7.15
CA ASN A 329 -23.92 19.96 6.62
C ASN A 329 -22.77 20.27 7.60
N ARG A 330 -22.31 19.25 8.34
CA ARG A 330 -21.20 19.36 9.28
C ARG A 330 -19.89 19.22 8.55
N ALA A 331 -18.88 19.94 9.04
CA ALA A 331 -17.52 19.73 8.58
C ALA A 331 -17.09 18.28 8.84
N THR A 332 -16.32 17.72 7.92
CA THR A 332 -15.68 16.42 8.09
C THR A 332 -14.83 16.41 9.37
N GLU A 333 -15.07 15.44 10.23
CA GLU A 333 -14.37 15.31 11.51
C GLU A 333 -13.21 14.31 11.36
N THR A 334 -12.01 14.66 11.82
CA THR A 334 -10.85 13.75 11.83
C THR A 334 -10.78 13.03 13.16
N LEU A 335 -10.98 11.71 13.16
CA LEU A 335 -11.06 10.92 14.39
C LEU A 335 -9.77 10.16 14.69
N TRP A 336 -9.06 9.73 13.66
CA TRP A 336 -7.82 8.98 13.79
C TRP A 336 -6.75 9.48 12.83
N VAL A 337 -5.57 9.78 13.35
CA VAL A 337 -4.36 10.02 12.56
C VAL A 337 -3.32 8.94 12.85
N VAL A 338 -2.71 8.38 11.81
CA VAL A 338 -1.54 7.51 11.89
C VAL A 338 -0.37 8.21 11.21
N GLU A 339 0.77 8.25 11.88
CA GLU A 339 2.04 8.73 11.36
C GLU A 339 3.08 7.61 11.49
N CYS A 340 3.83 7.37 10.43
CA CYS A 340 4.85 6.35 10.32
C CYS A 340 6.19 7.03 10.00
N GLY A 341 7.03 7.19 11.01
CA GLY A 341 8.36 7.77 10.88
C GLY A 341 9.35 6.72 10.42
N PHE A 342 9.92 6.94 9.24
CA PHE A 342 11.05 6.16 8.73
C PHE A 342 12.35 6.95 8.77
N THR A 343 12.31 8.18 8.25
CA THR A 343 13.46 9.09 8.18
C THR A 343 13.39 10.18 9.23
N GLN A 344 12.20 10.36 9.80
CA GLN A 344 11.91 11.33 10.81
C GLN A 344 12.32 10.80 12.18
N THR A 345 12.97 11.65 12.96
CA THR A 345 13.20 11.37 14.38
C THR A 345 11.87 11.32 15.13
N ARG A 346 11.81 10.51 16.18
CA ARG A 346 10.66 10.49 17.10
C ARG A 346 10.25 11.89 17.56
N GLN A 347 11.21 12.77 17.83
CA GLN A 347 10.91 14.16 18.24
C GLN A 347 10.20 14.97 17.14
N GLN A 348 10.57 14.80 15.87
CA GLN A 348 9.88 15.45 14.76
C GLN A 348 8.44 14.92 14.61
N MET A 349 8.25 13.61 14.72
CA MET A 349 6.90 13.02 14.69
C MET A 349 6.04 13.52 15.84
N MET A 350 6.57 13.56 17.06
CA MET A 350 5.86 14.08 18.24
C MET A 350 5.42 15.52 18.03
N LYS A 351 6.29 16.38 17.48
CA LYS A 351 5.92 17.77 17.14
C LYS A 351 4.80 17.84 16.11
N LYS A 352 4.80 16.97 15.09
CA LYS A 352 3.67 16.89 14.13
C LYS A 352 2.39 16.48 14.85
N CYS A 353 2.46 15.47 15.71
CA CYS A 353 1.34 14.97 16.50
C CYS A 353 0.74 16.04 17.42
N GLU A 354 1.57 16.82 18.12
CA GLU A 354 1.10 17.94 18.97
C GLU A 354 0.29 18.97 18.17
N ARG A 355 0.69 19.22 16.91
CA ARG A 355 0.00 20.13 16.00
C ARG A 355 -1.32 19.53 15.50
N TYR A 356 -1.35 18.25 15.12
CA TYR A 356 -2.61 17.57 14.79
C TYR A 356 -3.63 17.63 15.94
N ILE A 357 -3.19 17.36 17.17
CA ILE A 357 -4.04 17.43 18.37
C ILE A 357 -4.54 18.85 18.64
N THR A 358 -3.74 19.86 18.30
CA THR A 358 -4.12 21.27 18.48
C THR A 358 -5.15 21.71 17.44
N ASP A 359 -4.96 21.31 16.19
CA ASP A 359 -5.76 21.79 15.06
C ASP A 359 -7.04 20.96 14.84
N HIS A 360 -7.09 19.71 15.32
CA HIS A 360 -8.22 18.79 15.14
C HIS A 360 -8.80 18.36 16.49
N PRO A 361 -9.74 19.14 17.08
CA PRO A 361 -10.27 18.87 18.42
C PRO A 361 -11.12 17.59 18.52
N THR A 362 -11.54 17.01 17.39
CA THR A 362 -12.27 15.73 17.33
C THR A 362 -11.35 14.51 17.27
N LEU A 363 -10.03 14.72 17.17
CA LEU A 363 -9.04 13.63 17.13
C LEU A 363 -9.03 12.86 18.44
N CYS A 364 -9.43 11.59 18.38
CA CYS A 364 -9.54 10.71 19.56
C CYS A 364 -8.53 9.55 19.55
N VAL A 365 -8.01 9.21 18.37
CA VAL A 365 -6.98 8.19 18.23
C VAL A 365 -5.79 8.78 17.48
N LEU A 366 -4.61 8.62 18.05
CA LEU A 366 -3.37 8.98 17.39
C LEU A 366 -2.43 7.79 17.45
N THR A 367 -1.79 7.48 16.34
CA THR A 367 -0.86 6.36 16.25
C THR A 367 0.44 6.82 15.62
N MET A 368 1.54 6.50 16.29
CA MET A 368 2.88 6.76 15.82
C MET A 368 3.60 5.42 15.63
N ILE A 369 4.17 5.23 14.45
CA ILE A 369 4.91 4.02 14.07
C ILE A 369 6.34 4.47 13.79
N ASN A 370 7.28 4.10 14.64
CA ASN A 370 8.70 4.41 14.49
C ASN A 370 9.40 3.20 13.85
N LEU A 371 9.83 3.35 12.60
CA LEU A 371 10.64 2.37 11.89
C LEU A 371 12.12 2.68 12.13
N VAL A 372 12.77 1.92 13.00
CA VAL A 372 14.22 2.02 13.21
C VAL A 372 14.93 1.13 12.20
N GLU A 373 15.38 1.73 11.10
CA GLU A 373 16.23 1.05 10.12
C GLU A 373 17.66 1.01 10.65
N TYR A 374 18.16 -0.19 10.97
CA TYR A 374 19.58 -0.34 11.28
C TYR A 374 20.38 -0.22 9.97
N PRO A 375 21.44 0.59 9.94
CA PRO A 375 22.30 0.67 8.76
C PRO A 375 22.77 -0.74 8.41
N SER A 376 22.43 -1.18 7.20
CA SER A 376 22.75 -2.51 6.72
C SER A 376 24.27 -2.75 6.77
N LEU A 377 24.64 -4.03 6.90
CA LEU A 377 25.94 -4.62 7.26
C LEU A 377 27.23 -4.04 6.63
N HIS A 378 27.18 -3.06 5.73
CA HIS A 378 28.35 -2.44 5.13
C HIS A 378 29.29 -1.77 6.15
N THR A 379 28.76 -1.26 7.27
CA THR A 379 29.56 -0.72 8.40
C THR A 379 29.96 -1.80 9.43
N SER A 380 29.34 -2.98 9.35
CA SER A 380 29.42 -4.02 10.37
C SER A 380 30.54 -5.04 10.12
N LEU A 381 31.20 -5.05 8.96
CA LEU A 381 32.34 -5.95 8.72
C LEU A 381 33.49 -5.72 9.72
N PHE A 382 33.71 -4.46 10.13
CA PHE A 382 34.68 -4.10 11.18
C PHE A 382 34.23 -4.52 12.58
N TYR A 383 32.92 -4.63 12.83
CA TYR A 383 32.35 -5.04 14.12
C TYR A 383 32.28 -6.57 14.26
N LEU A 384 31.95 -7.27 13.17
CA LEU A 384 31.93 -8.73 13.02
C LEU A 384 33.31 -9.37 13.29
N LEU A 385 34.39 -8.70 12.86
CA LEU A 385 35.76 -9.16 13.11
C LEU A 385 36.19 -9.05 14.58
N ARG A 386 35.45 -8.31 15.42
CA ARG A 386 35.88 -8.00 16.80
C ARG A 386 35.04 -8.66 17.90
N HIS A 387 33.76 -9.00 17.64
CA HIS A 387 32.83 -9.36 18.73
C HIS A 387 31.97 -10.63 18.56
N GLY A 388 32.20 -11.47 17.54
CA GLY A 388 31.52 -12.77 17.40
C GLY A 388 30.14 -12.70 16.72
N PRO A 389 29.43 -13.85 16.58
CA PRO A 389 28.27 -13.98 15.71
C PRO A 389 27.06 -13.21 16.27
N LEU A 390 26.71 -12.11 15.60
CA LEU A 390 25.49 -11.36 15.84
C LEU A 390 24.39 -11.79 14.86
N THR A 391 23.18 -11.90 15.40
CA THR A 391 21.91 -11.96 14.68
C THR A 391 21.85 -10.85 13.63
N ILE A 392 21.50 -11.23 12.39
CA ILE A 392 21.33 -10.33 11.25
C ILE A 392 20.29 -9.26 11.62
N GLY A 393 20.60 -7.98 11.34
CA GLY A 393 19.83 -6.82 11.81
C GLY A 393 18.35 -6.88 11.43
N GLY A 394 17.49 -7.02 12.44
CA GLY A 394 16.06 -6.81 12.29
C GLY A 394 15.75 -5.32 12.41
N ASN A 395 14.85 -4.81 11.58
CA ASN A 395 14.28 -3.48 11.81
C ASN A 395 13.43 -3.54 13.07
N ASP A 396 13.66 -2.65 14.03
CA ASP A 396 12.75 -2.51 15.16
C ASP A 396 11.60 -1.59 14.72
N LEU A 397 10.37 -2.09 14.83
CA LEU A 397 9.16 -1.27 14.67
C LEU A 397 8.64 -0.92 16.04
N GLU A 398 8.78 0.32 16.49
CA GLU A 398 8.10 0.76 17.72
C GLU A 398 6.73 1.34 17.36
N PHE A 399 5.71 0.94 18.09
CA PHE A 399 4.35 1.42 17.90
C PHE A 399 3.87 2.10 19.17
N GLU A 400 3.41 3.34 19.05
CA GLU A 400 2.81 4.10 20.15
C GLU A 400 1.40 4.53 19.73
N MET A 401 0.38 4.21 20.53
CA MET A 401 -0.99 4.67 20.29
C MET A 401 -1.53 5.39 21.51
N TRP A 402 -2.19 6.52 21.30
CA TRP A 402 -2.94 7.27 22.29
C TRP A 402 -4.41 7.25 21.92
N ILE A 403 -5.25 6.94 22.89
CA ILE A 403 -6.68 6.77 22.72
C ILE A 403 -7.41 7.55 23.83
N THR A 404 -8.31 8.45 23.45
CA THR A 404 -9.17 9.22 24.36
C THR A 404 -10.65 9.04 24.02
N LYS A 405 -11.52 9.39 24.97
CA LYS A 405 -12.96 9.43 24.72
C LYS A 405 -13.33 10.62 23.82
N PRO A 406 -14.48 10.55 23.12
CA PRO A 406 -15.04 11.71 22.44
C PRO A 406 -15.05 12.97 23.33
N GLY A 407 -14.41 14.04 22.86
CA GLY A 407 -14.34 15.34 23.56
C GLY A 407 -13.19 15.48 24.57
N GLU A 408 -12.42 14.42 24.85
CA GLU A 408 -11.19 14.49 25.64
C GLU A 408 -9.98 14.75 24.73
N LYS A 409 -9.10 15.67 25.14
CA LYS A 409 -7.88 16.00 24.39
C LYS A 409 -6.78 14.97 24.63
N ILE A 410 -6.14 14.48 23.57
CA ILE A 410 -4.96 13.62 23.64
C ILE A 410 -3.80 14.38 24.33
N ASP A 411 -3.14 13.73 25.30
CA ASP A 411 -1.93 14.22 25.96
C ASP A 411 -0.79 13.24 25.69
N LEU A 412 0.13 13.64 24.80
CA LEU A 412 1.24 12.82 24.37
C LEU A 412 2.25 12.49 25.48
N HIS A 413 2.25 13.28 26.56
CA HIS A 413 3.19 13.13 27.67
C HIS A 413 2.62 12.30 28.82
N ASN A 414 1.34 11.92 28.73
CA ASN A 414 0.65 11.15 29.75
C ASN A 414 0.43 9.70 29.28
N HIS A 415 1.38 8.85 29.63
CA HIS A 415 1.35 7.42 29.32
C HIS A 415 0.46 6.60 30.28
N ASP A 416 0.01 7.18 31.39
CA ASP A 416 -0.66 6.46 32.48
C ASP A 416 -2.19 6.53 32.40
N THR A 417 -2.76 7.64 31.92
CA THR A 417 -4.22 7.84 31.91
C THR A 417 -4.89 7.56 30.58
N MET A 418 -4.13 7.50 29.50
CA MET A 418 -4.65 7.12 28.18
C MET A 418 -4.46 5.61 28.00
N VAL A 419 -5.27 4.99 27.15
CA VAL A 419 -4.95 3.62 26.71
C VAL A 419 -3.74 3.73 25.79
N TYR A 420 -2.58 3.76 26.44
CA TYR A 420 -1.27 3.82 25.84
C TYR A 420 -0.76 2.41 25.66
N ALA A 421 -0.09 2.18 24.54
CA ALA A 421 0.62 0.95 24.36
C ALA A 421 1.87 1.16 23.53
N VAL A 422 2.89 0.40 23.92
CA VAL A 422 4.18 0.32 23.26
C VAL A 422 4.42 -1.12 22.88
N GLY A 423 4.76 -1.34 21.63
CA GLY A 423 5.29 -2.61 21.16
C GLY A 423 6.51 -2.36 20.29
N SER A 424 7.55 -3.18 20.43
CA SER A 424 8.65 -3.26 19.46
C SER A 424 8.48 -4.53 18.62
N LEU A 425 8.41 -4.45 17.29
CA LEU A 425 8.45 -5.65 16.44
C LEU A 425 9.90 -6.10 16.23
N HIS A 426 10.44 -6.75 17.26
CA HIS A 426 11.56 -7.69 17.14
C HIS A 426 10.95 -9.11 17.00
N PRO A 427 11.60 -10.15 16.42
CA PRO A 427 11.03 -11.48 16.07
C PRO A 427 10.19 -12.26 17.11
N LYS A 428 9.99 -11.74 18.33
CA LYS A 428 9.04 -12.24 19.32
C LYS A 428 8.07 -11.11 19.69
N ILE A 429 6.99 -11.00 18.92
CA ILE A 429 5.95 -9.99 19.14
C ILE A 429 4.90 -10.56 20.09
N ASP A 430 4.47 -9.75 21.05
CA ASP A 430 3.19 -9.94 21.73
C ASP A 430 2.09 -9.29 20.88
N THR A 431 1.58 -10.03 19.89
CA THR A 431 0.54 -9.55 18.99
C THR A 431 -0.81 -9.40 19.69
N GLY A 432 -1.01 -10.08 20.82
CA GLY A 432 -2.24 -9.97 21.60
C GLY A 432 -2.42 -8.56 22.15
N ALA A 433 -1.35 -7.95 22.68
CA ALA A 433 -1.39 -6.56 23.13
C ALA A 433 -1.80 -5.62 21.98
N LEU A 434 -1.16 -5.73 20.81
CA LEU A 434 -1.46 -4.91 19.62
C LEU A 434 -2.92 -5.04 19.18
N ASP A 435 -3.42 -6.27 19.11
CA ASP A 435 -4.80 -6.57 18.75
C ASP A 435 -5.79 -5.90 19.74
N ASP A 436 -5.54 -6.03 21.04
CA ASP A 436 -6.39 -5.44 22.09
C ASP A 436 -6.49 -3.91 21.96
N ILE A 437 -5.39 -3.25 21.58
CA ILE A 437 -5.34 -1.79 21.41
C ILE A 437 -6.09 -1.37 20.15
N LEU A 438 -5.85 -2.05 19.03
CA LEU A 438 -6.57 -1.79 17.79
C LEU A 438 -8.07 -1.99 17.97
N MET A 439 -8.47 -3.01 18.74
CA MET A 439 -9.86 -3.26 19.08
C MET A 439 -10.46 -2.14 19.94
N LYS A 440 -9.70 -1.57 20.87
CA LYS A 440 -10.15 -0.39 21.63
C LYS A 440 -10.30 0.83 20.73
N ALA A 441 -9.36 1.09 19.82
CA ALA A 441 -9.45 2.19 18.86
C ALA A 441 -10.68 2.05 17.95
N LEU A 442 -10.93 0.84 17.42
CA LEU A 442 -12.13 0.53 16.64
C LEU A 442 -13.42 0.68 17.46
N GLY A 443 -13.38 0.35 18.75
CA GLY A 443 -14.49 0.58 19.68
C GLY A 443 -14.85 2.05 19.81
N ILE A 444 -13.86 2.94 19.89
CA ILE A 444 -14.08 4.40 19.95
C ILE A 444 -14.63 4.94 18.63
N LEU A 445 -14.12 4.44 17.50
CA LEU A 445 -14.66 4.81 16.19
C LEU A 445 -16.14 4.44 16.08
N ARG A 446 -16.52 3.22 16.50
CA ARG A 446 -17.92 2.79 16.58
C ARG A 446 -18.74 3.73 17.46
N ASP A 447 -18.25 4.05 18.66
CA ASP A 447 -18.99 4.91 19.60
C ASP A 447 -19.21 6.32 19.02
N TRP A 448 -18.24 6.86 18.28
CA TRP A 448 -18.39 8.10 17.51
C TRP A 448 -19.45 7.99 16.41
N MET A 449 -19.46 6.88 15.64
CA MET A 449 -20.49 6.66 14.62
C MET A 449 -21.89 6.65 15.24
N VAL A 450 -22.06 6.05 16.42
CA VAL A 450 -23.33 6.06 17.15
C VAL A 450 -23.72 7.48 17.58
N VAL A 451 -22.77 8.27 18.10
CA VAL A 451 -23.03 9.68 18.47
C VAL A 451 -23.42 10.52 17.24
N ALA A 452 -22.74 10.31 16.11
CA ALA A 452 -23.03 10.99 14.85
C ALA A 452 -24.45 10.64 14.34
N MET A 453 -24.83 9.36 14.34
CA MET A 453 -26.18 8.92 14.00
C MET A 453 -27.24 9.51 14.95
N ASP A 454 -27.00 9.47 16.26
CA ASP A 454 -27.91 10.05 17.27
C ASP A 454 -28.09 11.56 17.06
N ALA A 455 -27.08 12.26 16.53
CA ALA A 455 -27.18 13.68 16.20
C ALA A 455 -28.04 13.96 14.96
N VAL A 456 -27.94 13.12 13.92
CA VAL A 456 -28.77 13.26 12.70
C VAL A 456 -30.25 13.06 13.05
N ILE A 457 -30.54 12.00 13.82
CA ILE A 457 -31.90 11.65 14.22
C ILE A 457 -32.57 12.80 14.99
N LYS A 458 -31.83 13.47 15.89
CA LYS A 458 -32.37 14.57 16.68
C LYS A 458 -32.70 15.80 15.83
N ASP A 459 -31.92 16.06 14.78
CA ASP A 459 -32.14 17.20 13.89
C ASP A 459 -33.41 17.01 13.05
N GLU A 460 -33.65 15.78 12.55
CA GLU A 460 -34.89 15.44 11.83
C GLU A 460 -36.14 15.64 12.69
N HIS A 461 -36.11 15.21 13.96
CA HIS A 461 -37.26 15.35 14.87
C HIS A 461 -37.57 16.80 15.24
N GLN A 462 -36.61 17.72 15.07
CA GLN A 462 -36.83 19.13 15.38
C GLN A 462 -37.61 19.86 14.26
N CYS A 463 -37.82 19.22 13.11
CA CYS A 463 -38.49 19.80 11.95
C CYS A 463 -39.93 19.30 11.70
N ASP A 464 -40.42 18.29 12.44
CA ASP A 464 -41.70 17.64 12.14
C ASP A 464 -42.68 17.70 13.34
N ASP A 465 -43.68 18.58 13.22
CA ASP A 465 -44.59 18.99 14.31
C ASP A 465 -45.79 18.03 14.55
N GLY A 466 -45.77 16.77 14.10
CA GLY A 466 -46.79 15.82 14.61
C GLY A 466 -47.21 14.58 13.81
N ASP A 467 -46.29 13.71 13.40
CA ASP A 467 -46.67 12.35 12.94
C ASP A 467 -45.83 11.24 13.62
N ASP A 468 -46.44 10.50 14.55
CA ASP A 468 -45.83 9.51 15.48
C ASP A 468 -45.24 8.23 14.83
N LYS A 469 -44.96 8.18 13.53
CA LYS A 469 -44.65 6.91 12.82
C LYS A 469 -43.17 6.62 12.50
N VAL A 470 -42.23 7.52 12.82
CA VAL A 470 -40.80 7.39 12.43
C VAL A 470 -39.90 6.77 13.52
N VAL A 471 -40.46 6.44 14.69
CA VAL A 471 -39.67 6.06 15.89
C VAL A 471 -39.06 4.64 15.81
N ASP A 472 -39.64 3.72 15.03
CA ASP A 472 -39.27 2.29 15.11
C ASP A 472 -37.98 1.90 14.38
N SER A 473 -37.62 2.54 13.26
CA SER A 473 -36.40 2.19 12.50
C SER A 473 -35.12 2.58 13.23
N HIS A 474 -35.12 3.73 13.91
CA HIS A 474 -33.95 4.28 14.61
C HIS A 474 -33.59 3.48 15.88
N SER A 475 -34.60 3.00 16.62
CA SER A 475 -34.43 2.12 17.78
C SER A 475 -33.68 0.82 17.42
N GLN A 476 -33.92 0.30 16.22
CA GLN A 476 -33.30 -0.93 15.75
C GLN A 476 -31.82 -0.75 15.39
N TYR A 477 -31.42 0.38 14.78
CA TYR A 477 -30.01 0.68 14.50
C TYR A 477 -29.19 0.79 15.79
N ARG A 478 -29.72 1.51 16.79
CA ARG A 478 -29.06 1.67 18.09
C ARG A 478 -28.87 0.32 18.79
N SER A 479 -29.89 -0.53 18.74
CA SER A 479 -29.83 -1.88 19.30
C SER A 479 -28.81 -2.78 18.59
N ASN A 480 -28.73 -2.69 17.26
CA ASN A 480 -27.77 -3.46 16.46
C ASN A 480 -26.32 -3.02 16.71
N ALA A 481 -26.06 -1.71 16.82
CA ALA A 481 -24.73 -1.18 17.11
C ALA A 481 -24.23 -1.62 18.51
N LEU A 482 -25.12 -1.65 19.51
CA LEU A 482 -24.81 -2.14 20.86
C LEU A 482 -24.56 -3.65 20.91
N ALA A 483 -25.37 -4.44 20.18
CA ALA A 483 -25.24 -5.90 20.12
C ALA A 483 -23.92 -6.36 19.47
N TRP A 484 -23.34 -5.54 18.60
CA TRP A 484 -22.06 -5.82 17.93
C TRP A 484 -20.84 -5.89 18.84
N SER A 485 -20.90 -5.25 20.02
CA SER A 485 -19.81 -5.28 21.00
C SER A 485 -19.45 -6.70 21.49
N LEU A 486 -20.36 -7.66 21.37
CA LEU A 486 -20.21 -9.02 21.91
C LEU A 486 -19.64 -10.04 20.91
N LEU A 487 -19.53 -9.71 19.61
CA LEU A 487 -19.26 -10.69 18.55
C LEU A 487 -17.83 -10.66 17.96
N LEU A 488 -17.01 -9.67 18.28
CA LEU A 488 -15.74 -9.42 17.57
C LEU A 488 -14.51 -10.14 18.15
N GLU A 489 -14.54 -10.67 19.39
CA GLU A 489 -13.35 -11.26 20.01
C GLU A 489 -12.66 -12.41 19.24
N PRO A 490 -13.32 -13.29 18.45
CA PRO A 490 -12.62 -14.45 17.89
C PRO A 490 -12.13 -14.34 16.43
N LEU A 491 -12.35 -13.24 15.70
CA LEU A 491 -12.14 -13.20 14.23
C LEU A 491 -10.88 -12.44 13.74
N LEU A 492 -10.18 -11.69 14.60
CA LEU A 492 -9.08 -10.81 14.17
C LEU A 492 -7.71 -11.49 14.05
N TRP A 493 -7.45 -12.49 14.90
CA TRP A 493 -6.12 -13.13 15.01
C TRP A 493 -5.48 -13.55 13.67
N PRO A 494 -6.20 -14.12 12.68
CA PRO A 494 -5.58 -14.58 11.43
C PRO A 494 -5.13 -13.47 10.47
N VAL A 495 -5.54 -12.22 10.67
CA VAL A 495 -5.35 -11.12 9.71
C VAL A 495 -4.12 -10.28 10.05
N LEU A 496 -4.00 -9.85 11.31
CA LEU A 496 -2.82 -9.13 11.79
C LEU A 496 -1.58 -10.05 11.86
N SER A 497 -1.77 -11.32 12.25
CA SER A 497 -0.68 -12.29 12.21
C SER A 497 -0.11 -12.48 10.79
N LYS A 498 -0.94 -12.37 9.74
CA LYS A 498 -0.51 -12.50 8.34
C LYS A 498 0.23 -11.27 7.82
N ALA A 499 -0.16 -10.08 8.27
CA ALA A 499 0.51 -8.87 7.85
C ALA A 499 1.84 -8.65 8.60
N ILE A 500 1.96 -9.21 9.80
CA ILE A 500 3.12 -9.07 10.70
C ILE A 500 4.11 -10.25 10.57
N ALA A 501 3.70 -11.42 10.06
CA ALA A 501 4.58 -12.59 9.83
C ALA A 501 5.53 -12.41 8.63
N TRP A 502 6.25 -11.29 8.59
CA TRP A 502 7.23 -10.96 7.56
C TRP A 502 8.48 -11.88 7.61
N ASP A 503 8.76 -12.59 8.72
CA ASP A 503 10.06 -13.32 8.86
C ASP A 503 10.07 -14.65 9.67
N ASN A 504 8.92 -15.17 10.14
CA ASN A 504 8.94 -16.23 11.17
C ASN A 504 8.87 -17.70 10.68
N ASP A 505 8.88 -17.98 9.36
CA ASP A 505 8.75 -19.36 8.83
C ASP A 505 10.08 -20.12 8.62
N SER A 506 11.18 -19.69 9.25
CA SER A 506 12.43 -20.47 9.24
C SER A 506 12.42 -21.59 10.30
N PRO A 507 12.63 -22.87 9.94
CA PRO A 507 12.66 -23.96 10.91
C PRO A 507 13.86 -23.80 11.86
N ALA A 508 13.59 -23.80 13.16
CA ALA A 508 14.63 -23.72 14.19
C ALA A 508 15.65 -24.88 14.04
N PRO A 509 16.96 -24.62 14.11
CA PRO A 509 17.96 -25.68 14.06
C PRO A 509 17.81 -26.58 15.28
N THR A 510 17.43 -27.84 15.04
CA THR A 510 17.40 -28.87 16.06
C THR A 510 18.83 -29.13 16.56
N LYS A 511 19.15 -28.66 17.77
CA LYS A 511 20.39 -29.03 18.47
C LYS A 511 20.35 -30.54 18.77
N LYS A 512 21.00 -31.35 17.93
CA LYS A 512 21.41 -32.70 18.30
C LYS A 512 22.47 -32.61 19.40
N LEU A 513 22.07 -32.91 20.64
CA LEU A 513 23.02 -33.26 21.71
C LEU A 513 23.80 -34.51 21.25
N ARG A 514 25.09 -34.35 20.94
CA ARG A 514 26.04 -35.46 20.99
C ARG A 514 26.44 -35.65 22.46
N ARG A 515 26.07 -36.80 23.03
CA ARG A 515 26.67 -37.28 24.28
C ARG A 515 28.10 -37.73 23.99
N SER A 516 29.05 -37.16 24.73
CA SER A 516 30.33 -37.77 25.08
C SER A 516 30.15 -38.63 26.31
#